data_AF-B3GYM7-F1
#
_entry.id   AF-B3GYM7-F1
#
_cell.length_a   1.000
_cell.length_b   1.000
_cell.length_c   1.000
_cell.angle_alpha   90.00
_cell.angle_beta   90.00
_cell.angle_gamma   90.00
#
_symmetry.space_group_name_H-M   'P 1'
#
loop_
_entity.id
_entity.type
_entity.pdbx_description
1 polymer ?
#
loop_
_entity_poly.entity_id
_entity_poly.type
_entity_poly.pdbx_seq_one_letter_code
_entity_poly.pdbx_strand_id
1 'polypeptide(L)'
;MMIEYTLLTGFYLLSVWLIAIYVYNDYQKQRFSFHLLFSLMYLVIFYLGFPFSMAMALGFDSPLAEPETLFLTLFVMLAGYLIYWLSYRFFAGTVSFQKPQAVENIKNFAKTEANLTACFLLLIAAGSLVWFVSLNGWLLFELEKYSQIFSTTIQHVWLKRFFYFFLPALLILFFLYQNKKVWGLFLILGVLLGGLHYIAVGGTRANLAMAVLLFFLLGLYKDYLSFKVLLIAGCAMVGAMFLLALARYGLKVSGSEAWFTFLYLTRDTFSPWENFAKILDYPVEFQGLMPIVRDFYVYIPDWLWQVKPPYIVNTANYFTREMLGNFSGLAISPTLLGSFYIMGGLPMITLGMAFVGGIIQSFDRLFSYATYHQDKSHSAIIQAYCLANLFNLVVLVREGMDAFVSRWIFFSVIFLLCWCVAKLIALNFEPLLSMEKVDKNDRNG
;
A
#
# COMPACT_ATOMS: atom_id res chain seq x y z
N MET A 1 -37.16 -9.62 -0.93
CA MET A 1 -35.96 -9.97 -1.72
C MET A 1 -35.80 -9.19 -3.04
N MET A 2 -36.54 -9.47 -4.13
CA MET A 2 -36.24 -8.82 -5.43
C MET A 2 -36.34 -7.28 -5.44
N ILE A 3 -37.31 -6.71 -4.72
CA ILE A 3 -37.47 -5.25 -4.60
C ILE A 3 -36.33 -4.64 -3.76
N GLU A 4 -35.97 -5.27 -2.65
CA GLU A 4 -34.87 -4.80 -1.78
C GLU A 4 -33.52 -4.81 -2.52
N TYR A 5 -33.24 -5.87 -3.28
CA TYR A 5 -32.04 -5.95 -4.11
C TYR A 5 -32.03 -4.90 -5.23
N THR A 6 -33.19 -4.56 -5.77
CA THR A 6 -33.32 -3.47 -6.74
C THR A 6 -33.01 -2.11 -6.09
N LEU A 7 -33.53 -1.86 -4.89
CA LEU A 7 -33.26 -0.63 -4.13
C LEU A 7 -31.77 -0.53 -3.72
N LEU A 8 -31.18 -1.61 -3.22
CA LEU A 8 -29.76 -1.70 -2.90
C LEU A 8 -28.89 -1.42 -4.13
N THR A 9 -29.23 -2.02 -5.27
CA THR A 9 -28.52 -1.78 -6.54
C THR A 9 -28.68 -0.32 -6.97
N GLY A 10 -29.86 0.28 -6.82
CA GLY A 10 -30.09 1.70 -7.09
C GLY A 10 -29.21 2.61 -6.22
N PHE A 11 -29.14 2.34 -4.91
CA PHE A 11 -28.31 3.11 -3.99
C PHE A 11 -26.80 2.92 -4.25
N TYR A 12 -26.39 1.68 -4.58
CA TYR A 12 -25.04 1.37 -5.03
C TYR A 12 -24.65 2.19 -6.28
N LEU A 13 -25.50 2.20 -7.31
CA LEU A 13 -25.25 2.94 -8.55
C LEU A 13 -25.15 4.44 -8.29
N LEU A 14 -26.03 4.99 -7.45
CA LEU A 14 -25.99 6.41 -7.06
C LEU A 14 -24.69 6.75 -6.33
N SER A 15 -24.26 5.89 -5.40
CA SER A 15 -23.02 6.08 -4.64
C SER A 15 -21.80 6.07 -5.56
N VAL A 16 -21.69 5.05 -6.43
CA VAL A 16 -20.58 4.94 -7.40
C VAL A 16 -20.58 6.12 -8.36
N TRP A 17 -21.74 6.52 -8.87
CA TRP A 17 -21.88 7.66 -9.78
C TRP A 17 -21.40 8.97 -9.14
N LEU A 18 -21.81 9.24 -7.91
CA LEU A 18 -21.39 10.45 -7.18
C LEU A 18 -19.88 10.50 -6.99
N ILE A 19 -19.29 9.40 -6.51
CA ILE A 19 -17.84 9.30 -6.30
C ILE A 19 -17.09 9.41 -7.63
N ALA A 20 -17.57 8.73 -8.67
CA ALA A 20 -16.95 8.75 -10.00
C ALA A 20 -16.96 10.15 -10.63
N ILE A 21 -18.01 10.95 -10.43
CA ILE A 21 -18.03 12.36 -10.87
C ILE A 21 -16.93 13.16 -10.18
N TYR A 22 -16.76 13.01 -8.87
CA TYR A 22 -15.69 13.71 -8.16
C TYR A 22 -14.30 13.29 -8.64
N VAL A 23 -14.07 11.98 -8.78
CA VAL A 23 -12.82 11.44 -9.32
C VAL A 23 -12.55 11.96 -10.74
N TYR A 24 -13.56 11.96 -11.61
CA TYR A 24 -13.42 12.45 -12.98
C TYR A 24 -13.06 13.94 -13.02
N ASN A 25 -13.76 14.76 -12.25
CA ASN A 25 -13.51 16.20 -12.18
C ASN A 25 -12.10 16.52 -11.66
N ASP A 26 -11.61 15.75 -10.68
CA ASP A 26 -10.28 15.95 -10.13
C ASP A 26 -9.18 15.41 -11.08
N TYR A 27 -9.46 14.33 -11.82
CA TYR A 27 -8.57 13.81 -12.87
C TYR A 27 -8.39 14.79 -14.03
N GLN A 28 -9.45 15.53 -14.41
CA GLN A 28 -9.36 16.57 -15.45
C GLN A 28 -8.44 17.73 -15.02
N LYS A 29 -8.33 18.02 -13.72
CA LYS A 29 -7.45 19.08 -13.21
C LYS A 29 -6.01 18.60 -13.10
N GLN A 30 -5.79 17.38 -12.61
CA GLN A 30 -4.47 16.82 -12.37
C GLN A 30 -4.48 15.33 -12.70
N ARG A 31 -3.60 14.89 -13.61
CA ARG A 31 -3.56 13.49 -14.06
C ARG A 31 -3.13 12.50 -12.98
N PHE A 32 -2.37 12.96 -11.98
CA PHE A 32 -1.88 12.14 -10.87
C PHE A 32 -1.90 12.91 -9.56
N SER A 33 -2.58 12.36 -8.56
CA SER A 33 -2.52 12.77 -7.16
C SER A 33 -2.76 11.55 -6.26
N PHE A 34 -2.27 11.63 -5.02
CA PHE A 34 -2.57 10.64 -3.98
C PHE A 34 -4.06 10.65 -3.64
N HIS A 35 -4.74 11.80 -3.73
CA HIS A 35 -6.19 11.89 -3.66
C HIS A 35 -6.89 11.00 -4.69
N LEU A 36 -6.54 11.13 -5.98
CA LEU A 36 -7.15 10.32 -7.04
C LEU A 36 -6.89 8.84 -6.83
N LEU A 37 -5.68 8.49 -6.42
CA LEU A 37 -5.29 7.13 -6.14
C LEU A 37 -6.08 6.54 -4.96
N PHE A 38 -6.20 7.29 -3.86
CA PHE A 38 -7.02 6.89 -2.72
C PHE A 38 -8.48 6.71 -3.12
N SER A 39 -9.05 7.64 -3.89
CA SER A 39 -10.46 7.57 -4.31
C SER A 39 -10.75 6.41 -5.25
N LEU A 40 -9.83 6.11 -6.18
CA LEU A 40 -9.92 4.92 -7.05
C LEU A 40 -9.79 3.63 -6.24
N MET A 41 -8.85 3.59 -5.29
CA MET A 41 -8.69 2.47 -4.39
C MET A 41 -9.92 2.24 -3.50
N TYR A 42 -10.52 3.32 -3.02
CA TYR A 42 -11.75 3.28 -2.23
C TYR A 42 -12.90 2.68 -3.04
N LEU A 43 -13.10 3.13 -4.29
CA LEU A 43 -14.08 2.54 -5.20
C LEU A 43 -13.83 1.06 -5.44
N VAL A 44 -12.58 0.67 -5.70
CA VAL A 44 -12.23 -0.74 -5.93
C VAL A 44 -12.50 -1.57 -4.67
N ILE A 45 -12.07 -1.12 -3.49
CA ILE A 45 -12.14 -1.93 -2.27
C ILE A 45 -13.57 -2.00 -1.71
N PHE A 46 -14.33 -0.91 -1.74
CA PHE A 46 -15.64 -0.82 -1.10
C PHE A 46 -16.82 -1.07 -2.05
N TYR A 47 -16.67 -0.84 -3.36
CA TYR A 47 -17.79 -0.93 -4.31
C TYR A 47 -17.64 -2.03 -5.37
N LEU A 48 -16.43 -2.35 -5.85
CA LEU A 48 -16.25 -3.34 -6.93
C LEU A 48 -16.82 -4.73 -6.61
N GLY A 49 -16.82 -5.11 -5.33
CA GLY A 49 -17.28 -6.41 -4.88
C GLY A 49 -18.79 -6.56 -4.86
N PHE A 50 -19.57 -5.47 -4.75
CA PHE A 50 -21.03 -5.54 -4.66
C PHE A 50 -21.67 -6.26 -5.85
N PRO A 51 -21.33 -5.94 -7.12
CA PRO A 51 -21.82 -6.70 -8.27
C PRO A 51 -21.46 -8.19 -8.22
N PHE A 52 -20.28 -8.56 -7.72
CA PHE A 52 -19.88 -9.96 -7.60
C PHE A 52 -20.70 -10.68 -6.54
N SER A 53 -20.93 -10.05 -5.39
CA SER A 53 -21.79 -10.55 -4.32
C SER A 53 -23.23 -10.77 -4.81
N MET A 54 -23.79 -9.80 -5.53
CA MET A 54 -25.13 -9.91 -6.12
C MET A 54 -25.21 -11.03 -7.17
N ALA A 55 -24.19 -11.16 -8.04
CA ALA A 55 -24.13 -12.24 -9.01
C ALA A 55 -24.04 -13.62 -8.36
N MET A 56 -23.31 -13.74 -7.24
CA MET A 56 -23.23 -14.98 -6.46
C MET A 56 -24.55 -15.29 -5.75
N ALA A 57 -25.23 -14.30 -5.20
CA ALA A 57 -26.51 -14.49 -4.52
C ALA A 57 -27.62 -14.90 -5.50
N LEU A 58 -27.71 -14.25 -6.66
CA LEU A 58 -28.75 -14.51 -7.66
C LEU A 58 -28.47 -15.74 -8.54
N GLY A 59 -27.19 -16.07 -8.77
CA GLY A 59 -26.77 -17.13 -9.69
C GLY A 59 -26.37 -18.44 -9.01
N PHE A 60 -26.03 -18.41 -7.71
CA PHE A 60 -25.47 -19.55 -6.98
C PHE A 60 -26.05 -19.70 -5.56
N ASP A 61 -27.12 -18.97 -5.23
CA ASP A 61 -27.79 -19.00 -3.92
C ASP A 61 -26.82 -18.79 -2.73
N SER A 62 -25.74 -18.02 -2.95
CA SER A 62 -24.78 -17.68 -1.90
C SER A 62 -25.45 -16.78 -0.84
N PRO A 63 -25.28 -17.06 0.46
CA PRO A 63 -25.86 -16.23 1.50
C PRO A 63 -25.26 -14.82 1.47
N LEU A 64 -26.12 -13.83 1.61
CA LEU A 64 -25.75 -12.44 1.86
C LEU A 64 -26.25 -12.02 3.25
N ALA A 65 -25.61 -10.99 3.82
CA ALA A 65 -26.15 -10.33 5.00
C ALA A 65 -27.54 -9.76 4.71
N GLU A 66 -28.30 -9.49 5.78
CA GLU A 66 -29.64 -8.94 5.66
C GLU A 66 -29.65 -7.62 4.86
N PRO A 67 -30.69 -7.36 4.05
CA PRO A 67 -30.76 -6.16 3.20
C PRO A 67 -30.56 -4.85 3.96
N GLU A 68 -31.02 -4.78 5.21
CA GLU A 68 -30.84 -3.62 6.09
C GLU A 68 -29.37 -3.39 6.42
N THR A 69 -28.64 -4.44 6.80
CA THR A 69 -27.19 -4.39 7.07
C THR A 69 -26.41 -4.02 5.81
N LEU A 70 -26.80 -4.53 4.65
CA LEU A 70 -26.18 -4.17 3.37
C LEU A 70 -26.45 -2.70 3.00
N PHE A 71 -27.65 -2.19 3.26
CA PHE A 71 -27.97 -0.79 3.04
C PHE A 71 -27.15 0.11 3.96
N LEU A 72 -27.10 -0.21 5.26
CA LEU A 72 -26.29 0.51 6.24
C LEU A 72 -24.81 0.50 5.85
N THR A 73 -24.30 -0.65 5.39
CA THR A 73 -22.94 -0.81 4.87
C THR A 73 -22.66 0.18 3.75
N LEU A 74 -23.48 0.20 2.69
CA LEU A 74 -23.31 1.12 1.56
C LEU A 74 -23.45 2.58 1.99
N PHE A 75 -24.39 2.87 2.90
CA PHE A 75 -24.59 4.22 3.41
C PHE A 75 -23.37 4.74 4.17
N VAL A 76 -22.81 3.94 5.09
CA VAL A 76 -21.62 4.30 5.84
C VAL A 76 -20.39 4.38 4.94
N MET A 77 -20.28 3.53 3.90
CA MET A 77 -19.25 3.65 2.88
C MET A 77 -19.33 4.98 2.11
N LEU A 78 -20.53 5.42 1.73
CA LEU A 78 -20.72 6.69 1.06
C LEU A 78 -20.41 7.87 2.00
N ALA A 79 -20.99 7.85 3.21
CA ALA A 79 -20.79 8.89 4.21
C ALA A 79 -19.31 9.04 4.59
N GLY A 80 -18.62 7.92 4.83
CA GLY A 80 -17.19 7.90 5.12
C GLY A 80 -16.35 8.54 4.01
N TYR A 81 -16.65 8.23 2.74
CA TYR A 81 -15.98 8.87 1.61
C TYR A 81 -16.25 10.38 1.54
N LEU A 82 -17.49 10.81 1.74
CA LEU A 82 -17.85 12.24 1.72
C LEU A 82 -17.15 13.01 2.85
N ILE A 83 -17.05 12.43 4.05
CA ILE A 83 -16.30 13.01 5.17
C ILE A 83 -14.82 13.16 4.80
N TYR A 84 -14.21 12.10 4.25
CA TYR A 84 -12.84 12.15 3.74
C TYR A 84 -12.67 13.26 2.69
N TRP A 85 -13.57 13.33 1.71
CA TRP A 85 -13.48 14.29 0.61
C TRP A 85 -13.63 15.74 1.09
N LEU A 86 -14.57 16.00 2.00
CA LEU A 86 -14.73 17.32 2.64
C LEU A 86 -13.48 17.68 3.43
N SER A 87 -12.97 16.75 4.23
CA SER A 87 -11.78 16.97 5.05
C SER A 87 -10.53 17.23 4.21
N TYR A 88 -10.31 16.45 3.15
CA TYR A 88 -9.22 16.65 2.20
C TYR A 88 -9.25 18.09 1.64
N ARG A 89 -10.42 18.56 1.18
CA ARG A 89 -10.57 19.94 0.66
C ARG A 89 -10.41 21.01 1.74
N PHE A 90 -10.92 20.77 2.94
CA PHE A 90 -10.73 21.65 4.07
C PHE A 90 -9.24 21.83 4.36
N PHE A 91 -8.51 20.72 4.45
CA PHE A 91 -7.08 20.77 4.65
C PHE A 91 -6.39 21.46 3.48
N ALA A 92 -6.74 21.20 2.22
CA ALA A 92 -6.14 21.85 1.04
C ALA A 92 -6.06 23.38 1.17
N GLY A 93 -7.12 24.04 1.67
CA GLY A 93 -7.20 25.51 1.78
C GLY A 93 -6.41 26.15 2.92
N THR A 94 -5.90 25.37 3.89
CA THR A 94 -5.33 25.93 5.14
C THR A 94 -3.84 26.28 5.09
N VAL A 95 -3.07 25.79 4.11
CA VAL A 95 -1.60 25.98 4.10
C VAL A 95 -1.11 26.25 2.67
N SER A 96 -0.67 27.48 2.43
CA SER A 96 0.07 27.88 1.23
C SER A 96 1.56 27.75 1.52
N PHE A 97 2.22 26.72 0.99
CA PHE A 97 3.68 26.68 1.00
C PHE A 97 4.18 27.72 -0.02
N GLN A 98 4.82 28.78 0.48
CA GLN A 98 5.59 29.69 -0.35
C GLN A 98 6.59 28.88 -1.18
N LYS A 99 6.77 29.28 -2.46
CA LYS A 99 7.80 28.69 -3.32
C LYS A 99 9.13 28.68 -2.55
N PRO A 100 9.78 27.52 -2.35
CA PRO A 100 11.02 27.47 -1.60
C PRO A 100 12.04 28.42 -2.24
N GLN A 101 12.52 29.38 -1.45
CA GLN A 101 13.57 30.32 -1.83
C GLN A 101 14.91 29.56 -1.92
N ALA A 102 15.69 29.89 -2.94
CA ALA A 102 16.89 29.16 -3.33
C ALA A 102 17.97 29.16 -2.24
N VAL A 103 18.54 27.98 -1.97
CA VAL A 103 19.92 27.88 -1.46
C VAL A 103 20.78 27.46 -2.65
N GLU A 104 21.53 28.40 -3.19
CA GLU A 104 22.14 28.32 -4.53
C GLU A 104 23.39 27.41 -4.65
N ASN A 105 23.82 26.71 -3.60
CA ASN A 105 25.21 26.20 -3.54
C ASN A 105 25.43 24.68 -3.44
N ILE A 106 24.50 23.80 -3.89
CA ILE A 106 24.62 22.34 -3.66
C ILE A 106 24.44 21.51 -4.96
N LYS A 107 25.01 21.93 -6.10
CA LYS A 107 24.74 21.27 -7.41
C LYS A 107 25.42 19.91 -7.63
N ASN A 108 26.59 19.64 -7.04
CA ASN A 108 27.29 18.35 -7.18
C ASN A 108 27.03 17.38 -6.01
N PHE A 109 26.71 17.91 -4.84
CA PHE A 109 26.57 17.18 -3.58
C PHE A 109 25.24 16.44 -3.46
N ALA A 110 24.17 17.09 -3.93
CA ALA A 110 22.83 16.56 -4.04
C ALA A 110 22.82 15.14 -4.63
N LYS A 111 23.45 14.93 -5.79
CA LYS A 111 23.40 13.63 -6.49
C LYS A 111 24.07 12.49 -5.69
N THR A 112 25.14 12.79 -4.95
CA THR A 112 25.84 11.81 -4.11
C THR A 112 24.97 11.38 -2.93
N GLU A 113 24.30 12.33 -2.27
CA GLU A 113 23.37 12.07 -1.16
C GLU A 113 22.24 11.11 -1.55
N ALA A 114 21.57 11.37 -2.68
CA ALA A 114 20.49 10.50 -3.16
C ALA A 114 21.00 9.12 -3.58
N ASN A 115 22.15 9.04 -4.25
CA ASN A 115 22.76 7.76 -4.62
C ASN A 115 23.15 6.94 -3.38
N LEU A 116 23.73 7.57 -2.36
CA LEU A 116 24.06 6.91 -1.08
C LEU A 116 22.80 6.43 -0.37
N THR A 117 21.74 7.27 -0.33
CA THR A 117 20.45 6.89 0.24
C THR A 117 19.88 5.66 -0.47
N ALA A 118 19.87 5.65 -1.81
CA ALA A 118 19.44 4.50 -2.60
C ALA A 118 20.30 3.25 -2.34
N CYS A 119 21.62 3.42 -2.21
CA CYS A 119 22.54 2.34 -1.92
C CYS A 119 22.27 1.72 -0.54
N PHE A 120 22.09 2.53 0.52
CA PHE A 120 21.77 2.01 1.86
C PHE A 120 20.42 1.29 1.91
N LEU A 121 19.40 1.82 1.24
CA LEU A 121 18.09 1.15 1.14
C LEU A 121 18.20 -0.19 0.41
N LEU A 122 18.98 -0.26 -0.67
CA LEU A 122 19.25 -1.50 -1.39
C LEU A 122 20.06 -2.50 -0.53
N LEU A 123 21.06 -2.03 0.20
CA LEU A 123 21.89 -2.84 1.09
C LEU A 123 21.06 -3.45 2.23
N ILE A 124 20.15 -2.68 2.83
CA ILE A 124 19.22 -3.19 3.84
C ILE A 124 18.30 -4.25 3.25
N ALA A 125 17.71 -4.01 2.08
CA ALA A 125 16.83 -4.97 1.41
C ALA A 125 17.58 -6.26 1.03
N ALA A 126 18.78 -6.15 0.46
CA ALA A 126 19.58 -7.30 0.04
C ALA A 126 20.17 -8.06 1.24
N GLY A 127 20.72 -7.34 2.22
CA GLY A 127 21.32 -7.92 3.42
C GLY A 127 20.28 -8.66 4.27
N SER A 128 19.09 -8.08 4.44
CA SER A 128 17.99 -8.78 5.11
C SER A 128 17.55 -10.03 4.34
N LEU A 129 17.48 -9.98 3.00
CA LEU A 129 17.09 -11.11 2.17
C LEU A 129 18.10 -12.27 2.28
N VAL A 130 19.39 -11.97 2.18
CA VAL A 130 20.48 -12.95 2.32
C VAL A 130 20.45 -13.57 3.72
N TRP A 131 20.29 -12.76 4.76
CA TRP A 131 20.18 -13.26 6.13
C TRP A 131 18.97 -14.19 6.27
N PHE A 132 17.79 -13.78 5.78
CA PHE A 132 16.59 -14.60 5.88
C PHE A 132 16.72 -15.95 5.16
N VAL A 133 17.28 -15.96 3.95
CA VAL A 133 17.52 -17.20 3.17
C VAL A 133 18.59 -18.07 3.83
N SER A 134 19.63 -17.48 4.45
CA SER A 134 20.67 -18.26 5.15
C SER A 134 20.13 -19.03 6.36
N LEU A 135 19.05 -18.54 6.98
CA LEU A 135 18.43 -19.18 8.14
C LEU A 135 17.34 -20.19 7.75
N ASN A 136 16.61 -19.93 6.67
CA ASN A 136 15.36 -20.64 6.36
C ASN A 136 15.35 -21.30 4.98
N GLY A 137 16.44 -21.24 4.20
CA GLY A 137 16.46 -21.73 2.84
C GLY A 137 15.52 -20.96 1.89
N TRP A 138 15.08 -21.65 0.83
CA TRP A 138 14.17 -21.08 -0.17
C TRP A 138 12.76 -21.59 0.07
N LEU A 139 11.99 -20.86 0.88
CA LEU A 139 10.69 -21.32 1.41
C LEU A 139 9.66 -21.72 0.34
N LEU A 140 9.73 -21.21 -0.89
CA LEU A 140 8.80 -21.62 -1.96
C LEU A 140 8.89 -23.12 -2.28
N PHE A 141 10.06 -23.72 -2.13
CA PHE A 141 10.25 -25.14 -2.43
C PHE A 141 10.09 -26.05 -1.21
N GLU A 142 10.07 -25.46 -0.01
CA GLU A 142 10.03 -26.18 1.27
C GLU A 142 8.62 -26.22 1.88
N LEU A 143 7.75 -25.26 1.55
CA LEU A 143 6.43 -25.14 2.16
C LEU A 143 5.33 -25.76 1.30
N GLU A 144 4.51 -26.61 1.91
CA GLU A 144 3.30 -27.16 1.29
C GLU A 144 2.11 -26.19 1.37
N LYS A 145 2.01 -25.38 2.43
CA LYS A 145 0.91 -24.41 2.65
C LYS A 145 1.44 -23.03 3.02
N TYR A 146 0.81 -21.97 2.48
CA TYR A 146 1.18 -20.58 2.76
C TYR A 146 1.06 -20.21 4.26
N SER A 147 0.10 -20.78 4.99
CA SER A 147 -0.04 -20.53 6.43
C SER A 147 1.18 -21.01 7.25
N GLN A 148 1.95 -21.97 6.74
CA GLN A 148 3.19 -22.44 7.38
C GLN A 148 4.26 -21.35 7.45
N ILE A 149 4.13 -20.29 6.65
CA ILE A 149 4.97 -19.08 6.72
C ILE A 149 4.91 -18.40 8.10
N PHE A 150 3.79 -18.60 8.82
CA PHE A 150 3.53 -18.06 10.15
C PHE A 150 3.71 -19.11 11.25
N SER A 151 4.24 -20.28 10.93
CA SER A 151 4.60 -21.30 11.92
C SER A 151 5.82 -20.88 12.73
N THR A 152 5.97 -21.43 13.93
CA THR A 152 7.13 -21.23 14.80
C THR A 152 8.43 -21.79 14.23
N THR A 153 8.35 -22.60 13.16
CA THR A 153 9.50 -23.22 12.50
C THR A 153 10.35 -22.21 11.73
N ILE A 154 9.75 -21.11 11.26
CA ILE A 154 10.47 -20.12 10.46
C ILE A 154 11.05 -19.04 11.37
N GLN A 155 12.37 -18.90 11.30
CA GLN A 155 13.10 -17.96 12.12
C GLN A 155 13.09 -16.55 11.49
N HIS A 156 13.01 -15.53 12.35
CA HIS A 156 13.21 -14.12 11.96
C HIS A 156 12.24 -13.59 10.88
N VAL A 157 10.96 -13.98 10.94
CA VAL A 157 9.89 -13.54 10.01
C VAL A 157 9.80 -12.00 9.86
N TRP A 158 10.18 -11.25 10.89
CA TRP A 158 10.21 -9.78 10.88
C TRP A 158 11.15 -9.20 9.81
N LEU A 159 12.20 -9.93 9.39
CA LEU A 159 13.11 -9.50 8.31
C LEU A 159 12.39 -9.22 6.99
N LYS A 160 11.23 -9.86 6.78
CA LYS A 160 10.40 -9.67 5.57
C LYS A 160 10.01 -8.23 5.32
N ARG A 161 9.91 -7.44 6.40
CA ARG A 161 9.54 -6.02 6.36
C ARG A 161 10.66 -5.14 5.82
N PHE A 162 11.88 -5.65 5.66
CA PHE A 162 12.98 -4.89 5.06
C PHE A 162 13.10 -5.13 3.55
N PHE A 163 12.48 -6.18 3.03
CA PHE A 163 12.68 -6.56 1.62
C PHE A 163 12.14 -5.54 0.65
N TYR A 164 11.07 -4.81 0.99
CA TYR A 164 10.48 -3.86 0.05
C TYR A 164 11.27 -2.53 -0.07
N PHE A 165 12.36 -2.32 0.69
CA PHE A 165 13.22 -1.12 0.58
C PHE A 165 14.01 -1.05 -0.74
N PHE A 166 14.05 -2.11 -1.56
CA PHE A 166 14.57 -1.96 -2.92
C PHE A 166 13.68 -1.03 -3.77
N LEU A 167 12.37 -0.95 -3.50
CA LEU A 167 11.44 -0.09 -4.24
C LEU A 167 11.77 1.40 -4.12
N PRO A 168 11.90 1.99 -2.91
CA PRO A 168 12.35 3.37 -2.78
C PRO A 168 13.75 3.58 -3.37
N ALA A 169 14.66 2.62 -3.27
CA ALA A 169 15.98 2.74 -3.90
C ALA A 169 15.88 2.89 -5.43
N LEU A 170 15.07 2.05 -6.09
CA LEU A 170 14.81 2.15 -7.53
C LEU A 170 14.05 3.43 -7.90
N LEU A 171 13.14 3.90 -7.05
CA LEU A 171 12.43 5.17 -7.25
C LEU A 171 13.38 6.37 -7.19
N ILE A 172 14.32 6.40 -6.24
CA ILE A 172 15.33 7.45 -6.17
C ILE A 172 16.15 7.48 -7.46
N LEU A 173 16.64 6.32 -7.93
CA LEU A 173 17.35 6.23 -9.21
C LEU A 173 16.50 6.74 -10.38
N PHE A 174 15.22 6.35 -10.44
CA PHE A 174 14.32 6.84 -11.47
C PHE A 174 14.19 8.37 -11.45
N PHE A 175 13.97 8.97 -10.27
CA PHE A 175 13.77 10.42 -10.17
C PHE A 175 15.04 11.24 -10.36
N LEU A 176 16.22 10.66 -10.17
CA LEU A 176 17.49 11.31 -10.48
C LEU A 176 17.74 11.47 -11.99
N TYR A 177 17.33 10.48 -12.80
CA TYR A 177 17.65 10.42 -14.24
C TYR A 177 16.46 10.69 -15.16
N GLN A 178 15.24 10.34 -14.75
CA GLN A 178 13.95 10.62 -15.40
C GLN A 178 13.89 10.34 -16.92
N ASN A 179 14.43 9.20 -17.36
CA ASN A 179 14.41 8.81 -18.77
C ASN A 179 13.76 7.44 -18.99
N LYS A 180 13.34 7.17 -20.23
CA LYS A 180 12.67 5.91 -20.62
C LYS A 180 13.53 4.65 -20.39
N LYS A 181 14.86 4.77 -20.45
CA LYS A 181 15.78 3.65 -20.19
C LYS A 181 15.74 3.24 -18.72
N VAL A 182 15.79 4.21 -17.81
CA VAL A 182 15.72 3.98 -16.36
C VAL A 182 14.30 3.55 -15.94
N TRP A 183 13.27 4.01 -16.64
CA TRP A 183 11.91 3.50 -16.48
C TRP A 183 11.80 2.00 -16.82
N GLY A 184 12.38 1.56 -17.94
CA GLY A 184 12.46 0.15 -18.29
C GLY A 184 13.32 -0.65 -17.31
N LEU A 185 14.44 -0.08 -16.88
CA LEU A 185 15.32 -0.68 -15.86
C LEU A 185 14.59 -0.87 -14.53
N PHE A 186 13.75 0.08 -14.13
CA PHE A 186 12.92 -0.01 -12.94
C PHE A 186 12.03 -1.26 -12.98
N LEU A 187 11.40 -1.55 -14.13
CA LEU A 187 10.58 -2.76 -14.29
C LEU A 187 11.44 -4.02 -14.19
N ILE A 188 12.56 -4.07 -14.93
CA ILE A 188 13.42 -5.26 -14.97
C ILE A 188 13.95 -5.57 -13.56
N LEU A 189 14.57 -4.59 -12.90
CA LEU A 189 15.11 -4.78 -11.55
C LEU A 189 14.01 -5.02 -10.53
N GLY A 190 12.88 -4.33 -10.64
CA GLY A 190 11.74 -4.50 -9.73
C GLY A 190 11.12 -5.89 -9.82
N VAL A 191 10.98 -6.44 -11.03
CA VAL A 191 10.48 -7.81 -11.24
C VAL A 191 11.51 -8.85 -10.80
N LEU A 192 12.79 -8.65 -11.08
CA LEU A 192 13.86 -9.58 -10.64
C LEU A 192 13.96 -9.64 -9.12
N LEU A 193 14.07 -8.49 -8.44
CA LEU A 193 14.16 -8.43 -6.97
C LEU A 193 12.84 -8.88 -6.32
N GLY A 194 11.70 -8.49 -6.89
CA GLY A 194 10.39 -8.95 -6.45
C GLY A 194 10.20 -10.46 -6.60
N GLY A 195 10.72 -11.04 -7.68
CA GLY A 195 10.72 -12.49 -7.96
C GLY A 195 11.64 -13.26 -7.02
N LEU A 196 12.86 -12.76 -6.78
CA LEU A 196 13.77 -13.34 -5.77
C LEU A 196 13.12 -13.39 -4.39
N HIS A 197 12.47 -12.29 -4.00
CA HIS A 197 11.70 -12.23 -2.76
C HIS A 197 10.51 -13.21 -2.74
N TYR A 198 9.78 -13.32 -3.85
CA TYR A 198 8.69 -14.30 -3.99
C TYR A 198 9.17 -15.72 -3.71
N ILE A 199 10.34 -16.10 -4.22
CA ILE A 199 10.93 -17.42 -3.98
C ILE A 199 11.40 -17.56 -2.52
N ALA A 200 12.11 -16.55 -2.01
CA ALA A 200 12.64 -16.58 -0.65
C ALA A 200 11.56 -16.71 0.44
N VAL A 201 10.41 -16.05 0.25
CA VAL A 201 9.37 -15.97 1.30
C VAL A 201 8.25 -17.00 1.14
N GLY A 202 8.24 -17.80 0.07
CA GLY A 202 7.21 -18.83 -0.11
C GLY A 202 5.96 -18.33 -0.85
N GLY A 203 6.16 -17.45 -1.83
CA GLY A 203 5.14 -17.07 -2.80
C GLY A 203 4.33 -15.82 -2.45
N THR A 204 4.89 -14.88 -1.70
CA THR A 204 4.25 -13.58 -1.45
C THR A 204 4.35 -12.67 -2.68
N ARG A 205 3.20 -12.33 -3.28
CA ARG A 205 3.13 -11.54 -4.52
C ARG A 205 3.24 -10.03 -4.31
N ALA A 206 3.18 -9.55 -3.06
CA ALA A 206 3.02 -8.13 -2.74
C ALA A 206 4.12 -7.23 -3.33
N ASN A 207 5.40 -7.59 -3.13
CA ASN A 207 6.51 -6.75 -3.62
C ASN A 207 6.62 -6.74 -5.15
N LEU A 208 6.35 -7.89 -5.80
CA LEU A 208 6.31 -7.98 -7.25
C LEU A 208 5.16 -7.15 -7.84
N ALA A 209 3.96 -7.28 -7.26
CA ALA A 209 2.80 -6.49 -7.67
C ALA A 209 3.04 -4.98 -7.47
N MET A 210 3.69 -4.60 -6.38
CA MET A 210 4.02 -3.20 -6.12
C MET A 210 5.05 -2.64 -7.13
N ALA A 211 6.07 -3.42 -7.51
CA ALA A 211 7.01 -3.03 -8.55
C ALA A 211 6.29 -2.75 -9.89
N VAL A 212 5.37 -3.64 -10.28
CA VAL A 212 4.57 -3.48 -11.50
C VAL A 212 3.62 -2.27 -11.39
N LEU A 213 2.94 -2.09 -10.26
CA LEU A 213 2.04 -0.96 -10.01
C LEU A 213 2.80 0.38 -10.10
N LEU A 214 3.95 0.48 -9.44
CA LEU A 214 4.79 1.67 -9.48
C LEU A 214 5.29 1.94 -10.90
N PHE A 215 5.68 0.91 -11.66
CA PHE A 215 6.08 1.09 -13.06
C PHE A 215 4.99 1.76 -13.90
N PHE A 216 3.74 1.29 -13.77
CA PHE A 216 2.59 1.87 -14.46
C PHE A 216 2.31 3.30 -14.00
N LEU A 217 2.37 3.57 -12.70
CA LEU A 217 2.16 4.91 -12.14
C LEU A 217 3.24 5.90 -12.57
N LEU A 218 4.51 5.49 -12.59
CA LEU A 218 5.61 6.30 -13.12
C LEU A 218 5.41 6.57 -14.63
N GLY A 219 4.91 5.58 -15.36
CA GLY A 219 4.57 5.71 -16.77
C GLY A 219 3.43 6.71 -17.01
N LEU A 220 2.41 6.71 -16.15
CA LEU A 220 1.33 7.71 -16.18
C LEU A 220 1.85 9.10 -15.80
N TYR A 221 2.65 9.20 -14.74
CA TYR A 221 3.20 10.46 -14.22
C TYR A 221 4.14 11.15 -15.22
N LYS A 222 4.91 10.38 -16.01
CA LYS A 222 5.80 10.92 -17.06
C LYS A 222 5.18 10.91 -18.47
N ASP A 223 3.88 10.65 -18.59
CA ASP A 223 3.17 10.55 -19.88
C ASP A 223 3.80 9.55 -20.87
N TYR A 224 4.46 8.50 -20.37
CA TYR A 224 4.98 7.39 -21.18
C TYR A 224 3.89 6.38 -21.54
N LEU A 225 2.84 6.29 -20.71
CA LEU A 225 1.70 5.42 -20.89
C LEU A 225 0.40 6.23 -20.84
N SER A 226 -0.59 5.79 -21.63
CA SER A 226 -1.94 6.34 -21.55
C SER A 226 -2.77 5.62 -20.48
N PHE A 227 -3.78 6.30 -19.95
CA PHE A 227 -4.73 5.71 -19.00
C PHE A 227 -5.44 4.47 -19.57
N LYS A 228 -5.66 4.39 -20.89
CA LYS A 228 -6.24 3.21 -21.54
C LYS A 228 -5.38 1.95 -21.35
N VAL A 229 -4.06 2.10 -21.48
CA VAL A 229 -3.12 0.98 -21.28
C VAL A 229 -3.14 0.53 -19.82
N LEU A 230 -3.24 1.47 -18.88
CA LEU A 230 -3.38 1.15 -17.46
C LEU A 230 -4.64 0.32 -17.18
N LEU A 231 -5.78 0.69 -17.78
CA LEU A 231 -7.04 -0.03 -17.61
C LEU A 231 -6.96 -1.45 -18.17
N ILE A 232 -6.42 -1.61 -19.39
CA ILE A 232 -6.21 -2.93 -20.01
C ILE A 232 -5.26 -3.79 -19.16
N ALA A 233 -4.14 -3.21 -18.70
CA ALA A 233 -3.20 -3.89 -17.84
C ALA A 233 -3.83 -4.29 -16.50
N GLY A 234 -4.69 -3.44 -15.92
CA GLY A 234 -5.46 -3.74 -14.72
C GLY A 234 -6.37 -4.95 -14.90
N CYS A 235 -7.17 -4.98 -15.98
CA CYS A 235 -8.02 -6.12 -16.31
C CYS A 235 -7.20 -7.41 -16.53
N ALA A 236 -6.08 -7.31 -17.25
CA ALA A 236 -5.18 -8.43 -17.47
C ALA A 236 -4.56 -8.95 -16.16
N MET A 237 -4.21 -8.06 -15.22
CA MET A 237 -3.68 -8.44 -13.90
C MET A 237 -4.71 -9.18 -13.05
N VAL A 238 -5.99 -8.82 -13.11
CA VAL A 238 -7.06 -9.56 -12.42
C VAL A 238 -7.15 -11.00 -12.97
N GLY A 239 -7.16 -11.15 -14.30
CA GLY A 239 -7.16 -12.47 -14.95
C GLY A 239 -5.91 -13.31 -14.61
N ALA A 240 -4.74 -12.69 -14.68
CA ALA A 240 -3.48 -13.35 -14.32
C ALA A 240 -3.45 -13.78 -12.83
N MET A 241 -3.96 -12.94 -11.93
CA MET A 241 -4.07 -13.27 -10.51
C MET A 241 -4.98 -14.47 -10.25
N PHE A 242 -6.11 -14.56 -10.97
CA PHE A 242 -7.01 -15.70 -10.91
C PHE A 242 -6.33 -16.98 -11.41
N LEU A 243 -5.68 -16.96 -12.57
CA LEU A 243 -4.95 -18.11 -13.11
C LEU A 243 -3.84 -18.58 -12.15
N LEU A 244 -3.09 -17.64 -11.59
CA LEU A 244 -2.08 -17.95 -10.58
C LEU A 244 -2.69 -18.47 -9.27
N ALA A 245 -3.92 -18.10 -8.92
CA ALA A 245 -4.61 -18.66 -7.75
C ALA A 245 -5.03 -20.11 -8.01
N LEU A 246 -5.62 -20.40 -9.18
CA LEU A 246 -5.96 -21.77 -9.59
C LEU A 246 -4.74 -22.69 -9.60
N ALA A 247 -3.65 -22.23 -10.22
CA ALA A 247 -2.40 -22.98 -10.29
C ALA A 247 -1.81 -23.24 -8.90
N ARG A 248 -1.88 -22.25 -7.99
CA ARG A 248 -1.34 -22.38 -6.63
C ARG A 248 -2.16 -23.33 -5.76
N TYR A 249 -3.47 -23.28 -5.86
CA TYR A 249 -4.36 -24.10 -5.02
C TYR A 249 -4.72 -25.45 -5.67
N GLY A 250 -4.19 -25.75 -6.86
CA GLY A 250 -4.47 -26.98 -7.58
C GLY A 250 -5.95 -27.15 -7.97
N LEU A 251 -6.70 -26.04 -8.05
CA LEU A 251 -8.14 -26.05 -8.26
C LEU A 251 -8.45 -26.39 -9.72
N LYS A 252 -8.95 -27.60 -9.97
CA LYS A 252 -9.46 -28.04 -11.27
C LYS A 252 -10.95 -27.73 -11.37
N VAL A 253 -11.28 -26.45 -11.50
CA VAL A 253 -12.67 -25.98 -11.62
C VAL A 253 -13.08 -25.90 -13.09
N SER A 254 -14.32 -26.28 -13.40
CA SER A 254 -14.88 -26.22 -14.76
C SER A 254 -16.34 -25.77 -14.75
N GLY A 255 -16.81 -25.17 -15.84
CA GLY A 255 -18.20 -24.73 -15.98
C GLY A 255 -18.62 -23.69 -14.94
N SER A 256 -19.77 -23.92 -14.29
CA SER A 256 -20.37 -23.00 -13.30
C SER A 256 -19.50 -22.83 -12.04
N GLU A 257 -18.81 -23.87 -11.60
CA GLU A 257 -17.91 -23.84 -10.44
C GLU A 257 -16.72 -22.89 -10.67
N ALA A 258 -16.18 -22.86 -11.89
CA ALA A 258 -15.11 -21.94 -12.26
C ALA A 258 -15.58 -20.48 -12.18
N TRP A 259 -16.83 -20.23 -12.58
CA TRP A 259 -17.41 -18.89 -12.52
C TRP A 259 -17.69 -18.44 -11.09
N PHE A 260 -18.25 -19.30 -10.24
CA PHE A 260 -18.40 -19.02 -8.81
C PHE A 260 -17.04 -18.74 -8.16
N THR A 261 -16.04 -19.60 -8.41
CA THR A 261 -14.70 -19.44 -7.86
C THR A 261 -14.04 -18.14 -8.32
N PHE A 262 -14.23 -17.76 -9.59
CA PHE A 262 -13.76 -16.48 -10.12
C PHE A 262 -14.38 -15.29 -9.39
N LEU A 263 -15.72 -15.27 -9.26
CA LEU A 263 -16.45 -14.19 -8.58
C LEU A 263 -16.02 -14.09 -7.11
N TYR A 264 -15.99 -15.22 -6.42
CA TYR A 264 -15.62 -15.33 -5.01
C TYR A 264 -14.19 -14.84 -4.75
N LEU A 265 -13.20 -15.39 -5.47
CA LEU A 265 -11.80 -15.02 -5.27
C LEU A 265 -11.52 -13.58 -5.70
N THR A 266 -12.16 -13.10 -6.76
CA THR A 266 -11.98 -11.71 -7.23
C THR A 266 -12.55 -10.73 -6.21
N ARG A 267 -13.74 -10.98 -5.68
CA ARG A 267 -14.35 -10.20 -4.60
C ARG A 267 -13.44 -10.18 -3.38
N ASP A 268 -13.12 -11.32 -2.80
CA ASP A 268 -12.37 -11.39 -1.53
C ASP A 268 -10.93 -10.86 -1.67
N THR A 269 -10.33 -10.95 -2.87
CA THR A 269 -8.98 -10.42 -3.13
C THR A 269 -8.97 -8.90 -3.28
N PHE A 270 -9.83 -8.35 -4.14
CA PHE A 270 -9.76 -6.94 -4.54
C PHE A 270 -10.75 -6.04 -3.80
N SER A 271 -11.90 -6.57 -3.38
CA SER A 271 -12.97 -5.83 -2.74
C SER A 271 -13.61 -6.62 -1.59
N PRO A 272 -12.94 -6.74 -0.44
CA PRO A 272 -13.47 -7.39 0.77
C PRO A 272 -14.56 -6.55 1.47
N TRP A 273 -15.47 -5.94 0.70
CA TRP A 273 -16.48 -4.98 1.19
C TRP A 273 -17.48 -5.63 2.17
N GLU A 274 -17.83 -6.91 1.96
CA GLU A 274 -18.74 -7.67 2.83
C GLU A 274 -18.19 -7.86 4.25
N ASN A 275 -16.87 -7.78 4.43
CA ASN A 275 -16.29 -7.88 5.77
C ASN A 275 -16.78 -6.74 6.66
N PHE A 276 -17.03 -5.55 6.09
CA PHE A 276 -17.60 -4.46 6.85
C PHE A 276 -19.07 -4.73 7.24
N ALA A 277 -19.86 -5.34 6.34
CA ALA A 277 -21.23 -5.75 6.67
C ALA A 277 -21.25 -6.76 7.83
N LYS A 278 -20.34 -7.75 7.82
CA LYS A 278 -20.20 -8.73 8.91
C LYS A 278 -19.79 -8.08 10.23
N ILE A 279 -18.98 -7.02 10.19
CA ILE A 279 -18.59 -6.26 11.40
C ILE A 279 -19.79 -5.52 11.98
N LEU A 280 -20.64 -4.93 11.13
CA LEU A 280 -21.84 -4.20 11.58
C LEU A 280 -22.90 -5.12 12.19
N ASP A 281 -22.97 -6.36 11.74
CA ASP A 281 -23.91 -7.38 12.23
C ASP A 281 -23.48 -8.03 13.55
N TYR A 282 -22.21 -7.86 13.94
CA TYR A 282 -21.64 -8.50 15.11
C TYR A 282 -21.67 -7.56 16.33
N PRO A 283 -21.97 -8.05 17.55
CA PRO A 283 -21.91 -7.25 18.77
C PRO A 283 -20.45 -6.95 19.17
N VAL A 284 -19.89 -5.87 18.62
CA VAL A 284 -18.46 -5.54 18.78
C VAL A 284 -18.15 -4.97 20.16
N GLU A 285 -17.18 -5.58 20.85
CA GLU A 285 -16.49 -4.91 21.97
C GLU A 285 -15.43 -3.94 21.43
N PHE A 286 -15.68 -2.63 21.59
CA PHE A 286 -14.80 -1.60 21.05
C PHE A 286 -13.41 -1.65 21.69
N GLN A 287 -12.39 -1.73 20.84
CA GLN A 287 -11.00 -1.92 21.27
C GLN A 287 -10.25 -0.60 21.58
N GLY A 288 -10.89 0.55 21.35
CA GLY A 288 -10.22 1.86 21.44
C GLY A 288 -9.08 1.99 20.44
N LEU A 289 -8.06 2.78 20.77
CA LEU A 289 -6.85 2.96 19.95
C LEU A 289 -5.79 1.87 20.19
N MET A 290 -6.04 0.93 21.09
CA MET A 290 -5.08 -0.11 21.46
C MET A 290 -4.62 -1.00 20.30
N PRO A 291 -5.46 -1.34 19.28
CA PRO A 291 -5.00 -2.09 18.12
C PRO A 291 -3.81 -1.43 17.39
N ILE A 292 -3.77 -0.09 17.32
CA ILE A 292 -2.65 0.64 16.72
C ILE A 292 -1.35 0.37 17.49
N VAL A 293 -1.41 0.46 18.82
CA VAL A 293 -0.25 0.20 19.69
C VAL A 293 0.18 -1.26 19.62
N ARG A 294 -0.77 -2.19 19.65
CA ARG A 294 -0.50 -3.63 19.56
C ARG A 294 0.13 -4.00 18.23
N ASP A 295 -0.22 -3.36 17.11
CA ASP A 295 0.40 -3.66 15.83
C ASP A 295 1.91 -3.36 15.80
N PHE A 296 2.39 -2.44 16.65
CA PHE A 296 3.83 -2.21 16.82
C PHE A 296 4.58 -3.38 17.46
N TYR A 297 3.89 -4.27 18.17
CA TYR A 297 4.54 -5.40 18.84
C TYR A 297 5.25 -6.32 17.84
N VAL A 298 4.83 -6.31 16.57
CA VAL A 298 5.49 -7.08 15.51
C VAL A 298 6.94 -6.63 15.28
N TYR A 299 7.28 -5.37 15.57
CA TYR A 299 8.63 -4.83 15.39
C TYR A 299 9.55 -5.05 16.61
N ILE A 300 8.99 -5.45 17.75
CA ILE A 300 9.76 -5.69 18.96
C ILE A 300 10.26 -7.14 18.93
N PRO A 301 11.59 -7.38 18.87
CA PRO A 301 12.13 -8.73 18.89
C PRO A 301 11.89 -9.42 20.23
N ASP A 302 11.76 -10.75 20.20
CA ASP A 302 11.43 -11.52 21.40
C ASP A 302 12.56 -11.52 22.45
N TRP A 303 13.81 -11.26 22.04
CA TRP A 303 14.93 -11.06 22.98
C TRP A 303 14.81 -9.75 23.78
N LEU A 304 14.19 -8.71 23.21
CA LEU A 304 13.99 -7.42 23.85
C LEU A 304 12.76 -7.44 24.77
N TRP A 305 11.75 -8.25 24.42
CA TRP A 305 10.54 -8.42 25.22
C TRP A 305 10.19 -9.90 25.36
N GLN A 306 10.77 -10.56 26.36
CA GLN A 306 10.62 -12.01 26.56
C GLN A 306 9.19 -12.43 26.93
N VAL A 307 8.41 -11.55 27.57
CA VAL A 307 7.01 -11.79 27.95
C VAL A 307 6.03 -11.17 26.96
N LYS A 308 6.46 -11.01 25.70
CA LYS A 308 5.60 -10.49 24.63
C LYS A 308 4.42 -11.44 24.41
N PRO A 309 3.19 -10.91 24.30
CA PRO A 309 2.03 -11.73 23.96
C PRO A 309 2.30 -12.50 22.66
N PRO A 310 2.13 -13.83 22.63
CA PRO A 310 2.37 -14.63 21.42
C PRO A 310 1.38 -14.26 20.31
N TYR A 311 0.23 -13.69 20.69
CA TYR A 311 -0.81 -13.24 19.79
C TYR A 311 -1.02 -11.73 19.89
N ILE A 312 -0.92 -11.06 18.76
CA ILE A 312 -1.08 -9.60 18.66
C ILE A 312 -2.51 -9.30 18.22
N VAL A 313 -3.31 -8.72 19.13
CA VAL A 313 -4.71 -8.36 18.88
C VAL A 313 -4.79 -7.00 18.17
N ASN A 314 -4.46 -6.98 16.87
CA ASN A 314 -4.77 -5.87 15.97
C ASN A 314 -6.19 -6.02 15.40
N THR A 315 -6.71 -5.04 14.66
CA THR A 315 -8.10 -5.05 14.18
C THR A 315 -8.38 -6.23 13.24
N ALA A 316 -7.44 -6.59 12.37
CA ALA A 316 -7.59 -7.73 11.46
C ALA A 316 -7.62 -9.06 12.20
N ASN A 317 -6.75 -9.21 13.19
CA ASN A 317 -6.67 -10.38 14.04
C ASN A 317 -7.93 -10.54 14.92
N TYR A 318 -8.41 -9.43 15.51
CA TYR A 318 -9.67 -9.39 16.24
C TYR A 318 -10.84 -9.81 15.36
N PHE A 319 -10.98 -9.20 14.17
CA PHE A 319 -12.03 -9.56 13.22
C PHE A 319 -11.97 -11.04 12.82
N THR A 320 -10.77 -11.53 12.52
CA THR A 320 -10.58 -12.91 12.05
C THR A 320 -10.92 -13.95 13.12
N ARG A 321 -10.46 -13.76 14.36
CA ARG A 321 -10.61 -14.78 15.41
C ARG A 321 -11.89 -14.62 16.20
N GLU A 322 -12.15 -13.41 16.70
CA GLU A 322 -13.26 -13.17 17.62
C GLU A 322 -14.59 -13.10 16.86
N MET A 323 -14.58 -12.51 15.66
CA MET A 323 -15.82 -12.27 14.90
C MET A 323 -16.10 -13.39 13.88
N LEU A 324 -15.08 -13.85 13.15
CA LEU A 324 -15.23 -14.91 12.15
C LEU A 324 -14.95 -16.33 12.69
N GLY A 325 -14.45 -16.48 13.91
CA GLY A 325 -14.09 -17.79 14.47
C GLY A 325 -12.96 -18.52 13.73
N ASN A 326 -12.11 -17.79 12.99
CA ASN A 326 -11.07 -18.38 12.15
C ASN A 326 -9.70 -18.37 12.87
N PHE A 327 -9.20 -19.56 13.19
CA PHE A 327 -7.92 -19.77 13.89
C PHE A 327 -6.78 -20.25 12.98
N SER A 328 -6.93 -20.15 11.66
CA SER A 328 -5.96 -20.63 10.66
C SER A 328 -4.61 -19.89 10.65
N GLY A 329 -4.47 -18.83 11.44
CA GLY A 329 -3.28 -17.95 11.46
C GLY A 329 -3.23 -16.93 10.31
N LEU A 330 -4.21 -16.94 9.41
CA LEU A 330 -4.32 -15.98 8.32
C LEU A 330 -5.27 -14.84 8.72
N ALA A 331 -4.75 -13.62 8.80
CA ALA A 331 -5.57 -12.44 9.06
C ALA A 331 -6.42 -12.09 7.83
N ILE A 332 -7.73 -12.00 8.03
CA ILE A 332 -8.71 -11.48 7.09
C ILE A 332 -8.86 -9.99 7.36
N SER A 333 -8.87 -9.21 6.28
CA SER A 333 -8.95 -7.77 6.40
C SER A 333 -10.33 -7.28 6.88
N PRO A 334 -10.39 -6.38 7.87
CA PRO A 334 -11.59 -5.67 8.28
C PRO A 334 -11.88 -4.44 7.40
N THR A 335 -10.97 -4.05 6.49
CA THR A 335 -10.97 -2.78 5.72
C THR A 335 -10.76 -1.53 6.56
N LEU A 336 -10.52 -0.38 5.92
CA LEU A 336 -10.38 0.92 6.59
C LEU A 336 -11.56 1.23 7.52
N LEU A 337 -12.80 1.12 7.02
CA LEU A 337 -14.00 1.44 7.78
C LEU A 337 -14.23 0.45 8.92
N GLY A 338 -14.00 -0.84 8.69
CA GLY A 338 -14.12 -1.84 9.75
C GLY A 338 -13.05 -1.66 10.83
N SER A 339 -11.83 -1.25 10.46
CA SER A 339 -10.79 -0.92 11.46
C SER A 339 -11.24 0.22 12.38
N PHE A 340 -11.82 1.29 11.84
CA PHE A 340 -12.35 2.38 12.65
C PHE A 340 -13.57 1.95 13.48
N TYR A 341 -14.46 1.15 12.92
CA TYR A 341 -15.62 0.65 13.65
C TYR A 341 -15.22 -0.22 14.84
N ILE A 342 -14.25 -1.13 14.67
CA ILE A 342 -13.70 -1.95 15.77
C ILE A 342 -13.04 -1.08 16.85
N MET A 343 -12.41 0.03 16.46
CA MET A 343 -11.78 0.95 17.42
C MET A 343 -12.80 1.79 18.22
N GLY A 344 -13.95 2.16 17.65
CA GLY A 344 -14.90 3.02 18.36
C GLY A 344 -16.21 3.34 17.63
N GLY A 345 -16.70 2.44 16.79
CA GLY A 345 -17.98 2.54 16.11
C GLY A 345 -18.06 3.66 15.07
N LEU A 346 -19.29 4.13 14.80
CA LEU A 346 -19.55 5.19 13.82
C LEU A 346 -18.83 6.52 14.12
N PRO A 347 -18.71 7.00 15.39
CA PRO A 347 -17.95 8.21 15.69
C PRO A 347 -16.49 8.11 15.27
N MET A 348 -15.87 6.95 15.47
CA MET A 348 -14.48 6.71 15.07
C MET A 348 -14.32 6.65 13.55
N ILE A 349 -15.31 6.18 12.79
CA ILE A 349 -15.30 6.29 11.33
C ILE A 349 -15.26 7.76 10.90
N THR A 350 -16.09 8.62 11.49
CA THR A 350 -16.13 10.05 11.15
C THR A 350 -14.79 10.74 11.41
N LEU A 351 -14.25 10.57 12.62
CA LEU A 351 -12.95 11.15 12.99
C LEU A 351 -11.81 10.56 12.15
N GLY A 352 -11.83 9.25 11.96
CA GLY A 352 -10.83 8.51 11.20
C GLY A 352 -10.77 8.89 9.73
N MET A 353 -11.93 9.00 9.07
CA MET A 353 -12.00 9.41 7.66
C MET A 353 -11.57 10.86 7.46
N ALA A 354 -11.90 11.76 8.40
CA ALA A 354 -11.38 13.12 8.39
C ALA A 354 -9.85 13.14 8.55
N PHE A 355 -9.31 12.34 9.48
CA PHE A 355 -7.86 12.21 9.66
C PHE A 355 -7.15 11.68 8.41
N VAL A 356 -7.74 10.67 7.74
CA VAL A 356 -7.24 10.16 6.45
C VAL A 356 -7.22 11.26 5.39
N GLY A 357 -8.25 12.13 5.34
CA GLY A 357 -8.27 13.30 4.46
C GLY A 357 -7.05 14.20 4.64
N GLY A 358 -6.66 14.47 5.89
CA GLY A 358 -5.46 15.22 6.23
C GLY A 358 -4.15 14.50 5.85
N ILE A 359 -4.06 13.19 6.04
CA ILE A 359 -2.90 12.39 5.63
C ILE A 359 -2.72 12.45 4.12
N ILE A 360 -3.76 12.14 3.34
CA ILE A 360 -3.67 12.13 1.87
C ILE A 360 -3.32 13.52 1.34
N GLN A 361 -3.93 14.57 1.89
CA GLN A 361 -3.59 15.96 1.56
C GLN A 361 -2.13 16.29 1.87
N SER A 362 -1.57 15.73 2.94
CA SER A 362 -0.16 15.91 3.30
C SER A 362 0.78 15.23 2.30
N PHE A 363 0.44 14.01 1.84
CA PHE A 363 1.19 13.34 0.76
C PHE A 363 1.15 14.13 -0.55
N ASP A 364 -0.02 14.63 -0.97
CA ASP A 364 -0.16 15.44 -2.18
C ASP A 364 0.64 16.75 -2.09
N ARG A 365 0.64 17.39 -0.92
CA ARG A 365 1.45 18.58 -0.65
C ARG A 365 2.93 18.29 -0.72
N LEU A 366 3.39 17.26 -0.03
CA LEU A 366 4.80 16.88 0.02
C LEU A 366 5.33 16.50 -1.37
N PHE A 367 4.52 15.81 -2.16
CA PHE A 367 4.86 15.44 -3.53
C PHE A 367 4.88 16.64 -4.48
N SER A 368 3.92 17.56 -4.33
CA SER A 368 3.89 18.81 -5.09
C SER A 368 5.10 19.69 -4.75
N TYR A 369 5.42 19.83 -3.46
CA TYR A 369 6.62 20.53 -2.98
C TYR A 369 7.90 19.97 -3.62
N ALA A 370 8.04 18.64 -3.65
CA ALA A 370 9.18 17.99 -4.26
C ALA A 370 9.28 18.24 -5.77
N THR A 371 8.13 18.29 -6.47
CA THR A 371 8.08 18.50 -7.92
C THR A 371 8.58 19.89 -8.33
N TYR A 372 8.30 20.92 -7.52
CA TYR A 372 8.74 22.30 -7.78
C TYR A 372 10.11 22.65 -7.16
N HIS A 373 10.71 21.72 -6.42
CA HIS A 373 11.99 21.95 -5.78
C HIS A 373 13.13 22.00 -6.82
N GLN A 374 13.99 23.01 -6.74
CA GLN A 374 15.07 23.19 -7.73
C GLN A 374 16.21 22.17 -7.57
N ASP A 375 16.45 21.69 -6.34
CA ASP A 375 17.42 20.62 -6.11
C ASP A 375 16.85 19.26 -6.54
N LYS A 376 17.43 18.72 -7.62
CA LYS A 376 17.05 17.42 -8.19
C LYS A 376 17.20 16.26 -7.22
N SER A 377 18.13 16.30 -6.27
CA SER A 377 18.32 15.20 -5.32
C SER A 377 17.26 15.20 -4.23
N HIS A 378 17.09 16.32 -3.55
CA HIS A 378 16.05 16.47 -2.54
C HIS A 378 14.67 16.22 -3.16
N SER A 379 14.44 16.70 -4.38
CA SER A 379 13.27 16.38 -5.19
C SER A 379 13.10 14.85 -5.38
N ALA A 380 14.15 14.15 -5.80
CA ALA A 380 14.11 12.71 -6.02
C ALA A 380 13.85 11.91 -4.74
N ILE A 381 14.49 12.27 -3.62
CA ILE A 381 14.33 11.60 -2.32
C ILE A 381 12.88 11.75 -1.83
N ILE A 382 12.33 12.96 -1.87
CA ILE A 382 10.96 13.22 -1.39
C ILE A 382 9.92 12.55 -2.31
N GLN A 383 10.07 12.65 -3.63
CA GLN A 383 9.17 11.97 -4.58
C GLN A 383 9.22 10.44 -4.40
N ALA A 384 10.43 9.88 -4.20
CA ALA A 384 10.60 8.47 -3.91
C ALA A 384 9.98 8.06 -2.58
N TYR A 385 10.12 8.86 -1.53
CA TYR A 385 9.47 8.62 -0.24
C TYR A 385 7.94 8.59 -0.38
N CYS A 386 7.35 9.57 -1.05
CA CYS A 386 5.90 9.63 -1.26
C CYS A 386 5.40 8.42 -2.07
N LEU A 387 6.03 8.09 -3.19
CA LEU A 387 5.61 6.95 -4.02
C LEU A 387 5.92 5.59 -3.38
N ALA A 388 7.00 5.45 -2.63
CA ALA A 388 7.29 4.19 -1.93
C ALA A 388 6.27 3.89 -0.84
N ASN A 389 5.67 4.93 -0.24
CA ASN A 389 4.55 4.79 0.69
C ASN A 389 3.23 4.41 0.02
N LEU A 390 3.18 4.25 -1.31
CA LEU A 390 2.01 3.73 -2.00
C LEU A 390 1.54 2.39 -1.44
N PHE A 391 2.47 1.48 -1.12
CA PHE A 391 2.12 0.21 -0.49
C PHE A 391 1.40 0.42 0.85
N ASN A 392 1.87 1.37 1.66
CA ASN A 392 1.24 1.69 2.93
C ASN A 392 -0.15 2.29 2.70
N LEU A 393 -0.34 3.12 1.68
CA LEU A 393 -1.68 3.61 1.30
C LEU A 393 -2.61 2.48 0.85
N VAL A 394 -2.08 1.46 0.17
CA VAL A 394 -2.86 0.26 -0.15
C VAL A 394 -3.30 -0.47 1.11
N VAL A 395 -2.39 -0.63 2.07
CA VAL A 395 -2.67 -1.22 3.38
C VAL A 395 -3.69 -0.39 4.16
N LEU A 396 -3.63 0.95 4.08
CA LEU A 396 -4.57 1.83 4.75
C LEU A 396 -6.01 1.54 4.33
N VAL A 397 -6.29 1.55 3.03
CA VAL A 397 -7.65 1.34 2.53
C VAL A 397 -8.07 -0.12 2.70
N ARG A 398 -7.15 -1.05 2.38
CA ARG A 398 -7.48 -2.47 2.31
C ARG A 398 -7.49 -3.15 3.65
N GLU A 399 -6.51 -2.93 4.52
CA GLU A 399 -6.28 -3.67 5.77
C GLU A 399 -6.72 -2.89 7.02
N GLY A 400 -6.53 -1.57 7.05
CA GLY A 400 -6.94 -0.74 8.19
C GLY A 400 -5.91 0.29 8.64
N MET A 401 -6.34 1.17 9.55
CA MET A 401 -5.53 2.28 10.08
C MET A 401 -4.35 1.80 10.95
N ASP A 402 -4.55 0.81 11.80
CA ASP A 402 -3.50 0.24 12.67
C ASP A 402 -2.35 -0.36 11.86
N ALA A 403 -2.67 -1.21 10.88
CA ALA A 403 -1.69 -1.79 9.98
C ALA A 403 -0.97 -0.74 9.13
N PHE A 404 -1.66 0.34 8.74
CA PHE A 404 -1.05 1.47 8.04
C PHE A 404 -0.05 2.22 8.92
N VAL A 405 -0.48 2.68 10.10
CA VAL A 405 0.33 3.53 10.99
C VAL A 405 1.63 2.84 11.36
N SER A 406 1.56 1.55 11.73
CA SER A 406 2.74 0.81 12.15
C SER A 406 3.76 0.67 11.01
N ARG A 407 3.30 0.33 9.79
CA ARG A 407 4.16 0.16 8.60
C ARG A 407 4.67 1.49 8.08
N TRP A 408 3.84 2.53 8.10
CA TRP A 408 4.23 3.87 7.68
C TRP A 408 5.31 4.44 8.60
N ILE A 409 5.15 4.33 9.91
CA ILE A 409 6.15 4.79 10.88
C ILE A 409 7.44 3.99 10.73
N PHE A 410 7.35 2.66 10.69
CA PHE A 410 8.53 1.80 10.48
C PHE A 410 9.27 2.17 9.18
N PHE A 411 8.54 2.29 8.07
CA PHE A 411 9.11 2.70 6.79
C PHE A 411 9.80 4.05 6.88
N SER A 412 9.13 5.04 7.48
CA SER A 412 9.63 6.40 7.60
C SER A 412 10.89 6.47 8.45
N VAL A 413 10.93 5.75 9.57
CA VAL A 413 12.13 5.69 10.44
C VAL A 413 13.32 5.13 9.68
N ILE A 414 13.18 3.97 9.03
CA ILE A 414 14.30 3.36 8.29
C ILE A 414 14.72 4.23 7.11
N PHE A 415 13.77 4.78 6.36
CA PHE A 415 14.07 5.67 5.23
C PHE A 415 14.82 6.93 5.70
N LEU A 416 14.35 7.57 6.77
CA LEU A 416 14.98 8.75 7.35
C LEU A 416 16.38 8.43 7.90
N LEU A 417 16.57 7.29 8.56
CA LEU A 417 17.89 6.86 9.02
C LEU A 417 18.87 6.70 7.86
N CYS A 418 18.48 6.00 6.79
CA CYS A 418 19.30 5.86 5.59
C CYS A 418 19.66 7.21 4.97
N TRP A 419 18.69 8.12 4.89
CA TRP A 419 18.89 9.46 4.38
C TRP A 419 19.81 10.30 5.27
N CYS A 420 19.61 10.29 6.59
CA CYS A 420 20.46 10.99 7.55
C CYS A 420 21.91 10.50 7.50
N VAL A 421 22.13 9.18 7.45
CA VAL A 421 23.48 8.61 7.33
C VAL A 421 24.12 8.99 5.99
N ALA A 422 23.38 8.90 4.88
CA ALA A 422 23.85 9.34 3.57
C ALA A 422 24.24 10.82 3.56
N LYS A 423 23.44 11.67 4.22
CA LYS A 423 23.70 13.11 4.34
C LYS A 423 24.93 13.39 5.18
N LEU A 424 25.10 12.73 6.33
CA LEU A 424 26.28 12.87 7.18
C LEU A 424 27.56 12.45 6.45
N ILE A 425 27.50 11.34 5.72
CA ILE A 425 28.62 10.88 4.89
C ILE A 425 28.92 11.91 3.81
N ALA A 426 27.92 12.34 3.05
CA ALA A 426 28.12 13.31 1.98
C ALA A 426 28.77 14.60 2.50
N LEU A 427 28.36 15.11 3.67
CA LEU A 427 28.94 16.29 4.32
C LEU A 427 30.42 16.09 4.72
N ASN A 428 30.78 14.93 5.26
CA ASN A 428 32.15 14.66 5.71
C ASN A 428 33.16 14.45 4.57
N PHE A 429 32.70 14.04 3.39
CA PHE A 429 33.56 13.85 2.19
C PHE A 429 33.72 15.15 1.36
N GLU A 430 33.09 16.25 1.78
CA GLU A 430 33.10 17.57 1.13
C GLU A 430 34.49 18.24 1.06
N PRO A 431 35.32 18.22 2.13
CA PRO A 431 36.66 18.84 2.10
C PRO A 431 37.65 18.07 1.21
N LEU A 432 37.51 16.74 1.12
CA LEU A 432 38.45 15.87 0.40
C LEU A 432 38.29 15.97 -1.13
N LEU A 433 37.05 16.03 -1.62
CA LEU A 433 36.76 16.14 -3.06
C LEU A 433 37.01 17.54 -3.63
N SER A 434 36.90 18.57 -2.81
CA SER A 434 37.24 19.95 -3.19
C SER A 434 38.76 20.14 -3.28
N MET A 435 39.54 19.54 -2.37
CA MET A 435 41.00 19.51 -2.45
C MET A 435 41.51 18.75 -3.70
N GLU A 436 40.92 17.60 -4.05
CA GLU A 436 41.33 16.83 -5.24
C GLU A 436 41.04 17.57 -6.57
N LYS A 437 39.98 18.38 -6.61
CA LYS A 437 39.66 19.21 -7.80
C LYS A 437 40.57 20.42 -7.95
N VAL A 438 40.99 21.04 -6.85
CA VAL A 438 41.98 22.12 -6.87
C VAL A 438 43.33 21.57 -7.36
N ASP A 439 43.77 20.43 -6.82
CA ASP A 439 45.02 19.79 -7.21
C ASP A 439 45.03 19.32 -8.70
N LYS A 440 43.88 18.89 -9.24
CA LYS A 440 43.75 18.59 -10.69
C LYS A 440 43.72 19.82 -11.60
N ASN A 441 43.27 20.97 -11.11
CA ASN A 441 43.32 22.23 -11.86
C ASN A 441 44.72 22.84 -11.83
N ASP A 442 45.42 22.76 -10.70
CA ASP A 442 46.80 23.26 -10.56
C ASP A 442 47.83 22.42 -11.31
N ARG A 443 47.54 21.14 -11.62
CA ARG A 443 48.40 20.30 -12.48
C ARG A 443 48.16 20.47 -13.98
N ASN A 444 47.10 21.18 -14.37
CA ASN A 444 46.70 21.39 -15.77
C ASN A 444 46.78 22.87 -16.21
N GLY A 445 47.21 23.78 -15.34
CA GLY A 445 47.64 25.14 -15.66
C GLY A 445 49.16 25.23 -15.67
#